data_AF-A0A2T3AZW8-F1
#
_entry.id   AF-A0A2T3AZW8-F1
#
_cell.length_a   1.000
_cell.length_b   1.000
_cell.length_c   1.000
_cell.angle_alpha   90.00
_cell.angle_beta   90.00
_cell.angle_gamma   90.00
#
_symmetry.space_group_name_H-M   'P 1'
#
loop_
_entity.id
_entity.type
_entity.pdbx_description
1 polymer ?
#
loop_
_entity_poly.entity_id
_entity_poly.type
_entity_poly.pdbx_seq_one_letter_code
_entity_poly.pdbx_strand_id
1 'polypeptide(L)'
;MGETSSNPEALIPAFKLERVLNQDQAGRRTILHGHISDKPAILILERAPFPTSPAYLSQLPSTLQTLTNLGANDVYFWYLANSGVSNGDSTPGESADLKINLIYPCTEQHVKKYSRQGVRMVVETPEIYAEKIRPYMLQKREEGRLNWVWNIIDGKTEVEDVIYRTPRGRDGDEGFLLLPDLNWDRKTIEGLHLLGLVERMDIWSLRDLKKKHIPWLKDMRAKLIEATVKTYPMVEEDQLKLYVHYQPTYYHFHIHIVHVALESGATQATGKAIGLESIIEQLQSMAGDQEAGMDTVALHYTVGEASELWTEIFEPIKKTGGRASQSQ
;
A
#
# COMPACT_ATOMS: atom_id res chain seq x y z
N MET A 1 24.18 -5.71 -17.83
CA MET A 1 23.98 -4.33 -18.31
C MET A 1 22.69 -4.31 -19.08
N GLY A 2 21.58 -3.90 -18.45
CA GLY A 2 20.26 -3.85 -19.09
C GLY A 2 20.09 -2.50 -19.77
N GLU A 3 19.78 -2.51 -21.07
CA GLU A 3 19.34 -1.31 -21.79
C GLU A 3 18.13 -0.71 -21.07
N THR A 4 18.30 0.48 -20.51
CA THR A 4 17.21 1.35 -20.07
C THR A 4 16.33 1.63 -21.28
N SER A 5 15.07 1.18 -21.27
CA SER A 5 14.15 1.41 -22.39
C SER A 5 13.98 2.90 -22.64
N SER A 6 14.26 3.28 -23.89
CA SER A 6 13.78 4.46 -24.56
C SER A 6 12.29 4.72 -24.25
N ASN A 7 11.97 5.94 -23.81
CA ASN A 7 10.61 6.48 -23.56
C ASN A 7 9.58 5.53 -22.88
N PRO A 8 9.39 5.61 -21.54
CA PRO A 8 8.40 4.83 -20.80
C PRO A 8 6.96 4.91 -21.35
N GLU A 9 6.56 6.05 -21.92
CA GLU A 9 5.21 6.22 -22.48
C GLU A 9 4.98 5.33 -23.71
N ALA A 10 6.04 5.02 -24.47
CA ALA A 10 5.95 4.16 -25.65
C ALA A 10 5.67 2.69 -25.29
N LEU A 11 5.87 2.28 -24.03
CA LEU A 11 5.59 0.92 -23.58
C LEU A 11 4.08 0.63 -23.47
N ILE A 12 3.26 1.65 -23.17
CA ILE A 12 1.83 1.45 -22.93
C ILE A 12 1.08 1.03 -24.21
N PRO A 13 1.23 1.72 -25.37
CA PRO A 13 0.58 1.30 -26.61
C PRO A 13 1.11 -0.03 -27.17
N ALA A 14 2.31 -0.46 -26.76
CA ALA A 14 2.92 -1.72 -27.18
C ALA A 14 2.40 -2.95 -26.42
N PHE A 15 1.63 -2.75 -25.34
CA PHE A 15 1.08 -3.84 -24.53
C PHE A 15 0.05 -4.66 -25.30
N LYS A 16 0.27 -5.97 -25.38
CA LYS A 16 -0.67 -6.95 -25.95
C LYS A 16 -1.31 -7.74 -24.83
N LEU A 17 -2.61 -7.54 -24.64
CA LEU A 17 -3.40 -8.27 -23.65
C LEU A 17 -3.43 -9.76 -23.96
N GLU A 18 -3.18 -10.58 -22.94
CA GLU A 18 -3.39 -12.03 -23.00
C GLU A 18 -4.63 -12.43 -22.20
N ARG A 19 -4.74 -11.99 -20.94
CA ARG A 19 -5.89 -12.28 -20.07
C ARG A 19 -6.04 -11.26 -18.93
N VAL A 20 -7.24 -11.18 -18.36
CA VAL A 20 -7.49 -10.42 -17.12
C VAL A 20 -7.08 -11.29 -15.93
N LEU A 21 -6.24 -10.76 -15.04
CA LEU A 21 -5.82 -11.43 -13.82
C LEU A 21 -6.82 -11.24 -12.68
N ASN A 22 -7.29 -10.00 -12.50
CA ASN A 22 -8.22 -9.66 -11.43
C ASN A 22 -8.97 -8.36 -11.75
N GLN A 23 -10.11 -8.18 -11.09
CA GLN A 23 -10.86 -6.94 -11.04
C GLN A 23 -11.36 -6.74 -9.61
N ASP A 24 -10.98 -5.64 -8.98
CA ASP A 24 -11.28 -5.33 -7.58
C ASP A 24 -11.62 -3.84 -7.40
N GLN A 25 -11.63 -3.35 -6.14
CA GLN A 25 -12.00 -1.96 -5.79
C GLN A 25 -13.34 -1.54 -6.42
N ALA A 26 -14.39 -2.35 -6.20
CA ALA A 26 -15.72 -2.14 -6.78
C ALA A 26 -15.72 -2.00 -8.32
N GLY A 27 -14.78 -2.67 -9.01
CA GLY A 27 -14.66 -2.64 -10.47
C GLY A 27 -13.86 -1.45 -11.01
N ARG A 28 -13.38 -0.55 -10.14
CA ARG A 28 -12.59 0.63 -10.53
C ARG A 28 -11.13 0.33 -10.79
N ARG A 29 -10.68 -0.89 -10.48
CA ARG A 29 -9.33 -1.38 -10.80
C ARG A 29 -9.37 -2.71 -11.53
N THR A 30 -8.61 -2.79 -12.63
CA THR A 30 -8.47 -3.99 -13.44
C THR A 30 -6.99 -4.29 -13.67
N ILE A 31 -6.59 -5.53 -13.41
CA ILE A 31 -5.21 -5.99 -13.61
C ILE A 31 -5.18 -6.94 -14.81
N LEU A 32 -4.34 -6.58 -15.78
CA LEU A 32 -4.19 -7.26 -17.06
C LEU A 32 -2.81 -7.94 -17.13
N HIS A 33 -2.78 -9.19 -17.59
CA HIS A 33 -1.56 -9.88 -17.97
C HIS A 33 -1.42 -9.89 -19.49
N GLY A 34 -0.22 -9.66 -19.95
CA GLY A 34 0.08 -9.60 -21.36
C GLY A 34 1.57 -9.58 -21.62
N HIS A 35 1.93 -9.08 -22.79
CA HIS A 35 3.31 -9.02 -23.25
C HIS A 35 3.59 -7.66 -23.88
N ILE A 36 4.80 -7.15 -23.67
CA ILE A 36 5.36 -6.05 -24.46
C ILE A 36 6.55 -6.64 -25.22
N SER A 37 6.49 -6.57 -26.55
CA SER A 37 7.30 -7.42 -27.42
C SER A 37 7.13 -8.89 -27.02
N ASP A 38 8.20 -9.58 -26.60
CA ASP A 38 8.18 -11.00 -26.20
C ASP A 38 8.42 -11.20 -24.69
N LYS A 39 8.36 -10.14 -23.89
CA LYS A 39 8.57 -10.20 -22.44
C LYS A 39 7.24 -10.00 -21.71
N PRO A 40 6.98 -10.78 -20.64
CA PRO A 40 5.72 -10.71 -19.90
C PRO A 40 5.58 -9.37 -19.19
N ALA A 41 4.35 -8.86 -19.14
CA ALA A 41 4.00 -7.58 -18.55
C ALA A 41 2.68 -7.67 -17.77
N ILE A 42 2.58 -6.89 -16.70
CA ILE A 42 1.31 -6.64 -16.00
C ILE A 42 0.96 -5.16 -16.14
N LEU A 43 -0.23 -4.88 -16.66
CA LEU A 43 -0.78 -3.53 -16.78
C LEU A 43 -1.96 -3.40 -15.81
N ILE A 44 -1.88 -2.45 -14.89
CA ILE A 44 -2.90 -2.19 -13.87
C ILE A 44 -3.57 -0.88 -14.24
N LEU A 45 -4.87 -0.93 -14.47
CA LEU A 45 -5.71 0.22 -14.81
C LEU A 45 -6.59 0.57 -13.61
N GLU A 46 -6.51 1.81 -13.15
CA GLU A 46 -7.29 2.35 -12.04
C GLU A 46 -8.05 3.59 -12.52
N ARG A 47 -9.31 3.75 -12.11
CA ARG A 47 -10.02 5.03 -12.25
C ARG A 47 -9.34 6.05 -11.36
N ALA A 48 -8.95 7.18 -11.93
CA ALA A 48 -8.40 8.29 -11.17
C ALA A 48 -9.50 8.95 -10.31
N PRO A 49 -9.15 9.55 -9.16
CA PRO A 49 -10.07 10.40 -8.43
C PRO A 49 -10.47 11.62 -9.27
N PHE A 50 -11.66 12.17 -9.03
CA PHE A 50 -12.04 13.43 -9.66
C PHE A 50 -11.14 14.57 -9.14
N PRO A 51 -10.63 15.44 -10.02
CA PRO A 51 -9.97 16.68 -9.62
C PRO A 51 -10.87 17.53 -8.73
N THR A 52 -10.29 18.13 -7.69
CA THR A 52 -11.00 19.03 -6.76
C THR A 52 -11.06 20.48 -7.25
N SER A 53 -10.44 20.79 -8.40
CA SER A 53 -10.43 22.13 -8.98
C SER A 53 -11.85 22.59 -9.34
N PRO A 54 -12.29 23.76 -8.86
CA PRO A 54 -13.59 24.32 -9.24
C PRO A 54 -13.75 24.51 -10.75
N ALA A 55 -12.66 24.78 -11.48
CA ALA A 55 -12.67 24.94 -12.92
C ALA A 55 -13.02 23.62 -13.63
N TYR A 56 -12.44 22.50 -13.20
CA TYR A 56 -12.78 21.18 -13.74
C TYR A 56 -14.23 20.80 -13.41
N LEU A 57 -14.61 20.91 -12.14
CA LEU A 57 -15.92 20.47 -11.65
C LEU A 57 -17.09 21.26 -12.26
N SER A 58 -16.91 22.56 -12.52
CA SER A 58 -17.95 23.40 -13.13
C SER A 58 -18.12 23.15 -14.64
N GLN A 59 -17.07 22.69 -15.33
CA GLN A 59 -17.12 22.42 -16.77
C GLN A 59 -17.56 20.98 -17.08
N LEU A 60 -17.25 20.02 -16.21
CA LEU A 60 -17.50 18.59 -16.45
C LEU A 60 -18.91 18.27 -16.97
N PRO A 61 -20.02 18.80 -16.40
CA PRO A 61 -21.37 18.46 -16.88
C PRO A 61 -21.66 18.91 -18.32
N SER A 62 -21.04 19.99 -18.80
CA SER A 62 -21.27 20.54 -20.14
C SER A 62 -20.27 20.06 -21.18
N THR A 63 -19.19 19.40 -20.76
CA THR A 63 -18.13 18.88 -21.64
C THR A 63 -18.15 17.37 -21.80
N LEU A 64 -19.14 16.66 -21.24
CA LEU A 64 -19.28 15.20 -21.42
C LEU A 64 -19.35 14.82 -22.91
N GLN A 65 -18.55 13.83 -23.31
CA GLN A 65 -18.53 13.35 -24.70
C GLN A 65 -19.79 12.55 -25.03
N THR A 66 -20.26 11.74 -24.08
CA THR A 66 -21.48 10.94 -24.18
C THR A 66 -22.25 11.02 -22.88
N LEU A 67 -23.57 10.96 -22.97
CA LEU A 67 -24.47 10.91 -21.82
C LEU A 67 -25.69 10.04 -22.16
N THR A 68 -25.88 8.98 -21.39
CA THR A 68 -26.98 8.03 -21.54
C THR A 68 -27.74 7.94 -20.23
N ASN A 69 -29.02 8.32 -20.22
CA ASN A 69 -29.87 8.13 -19.05
C ASN A 69 -30.19 6.64 -18.86
N LEU A 70 -30.06 6.17 -17.62
CA LEU A 70 -30.41 4.80 -17.23
C LEU A 70 -31.79 4.72 -16.57
N GLY A 71 -32.25 5.84 -15.99
CA GLY A 71 -33.55 5.93 -15.35
C GLY A 71 -33.76 7.27 -14.63
N ALA A 72 -35.00 7.45 -14.20
CA ALA A 72 -35.45 8.61 -13.45
C ALA A 72 -36.57 8.21 -12.48
N ASN A 73 -36.60 8.81 -11.30
CA ASN A 73 -37.69 8.70 -10.34
C ASN A 73 -37.84 10.02 -9.57
N ASP A 74 -38.91 10.77 -9.84
CA ASP A 74 -39.17 12.10 -9.28
C ASP A 74 -37.96 13.05 -9.46
N VAL A 75 -37.25 13.39 -8.38
CA VAL A 75 -36.06 14.26 -8.41
C VAL A 75 -34.74 13.50 -8.59
N TYR A 76 -34.76 12.16 -8.70
CA TYR A 76 -33.56 11.32 -8.83
C TYR A 76 -33.36 10.87 -10.27
N PHE A 77 -32.18 11.14 -10.83
CA PHE A 77 -31.81 10.75 -12.19
C PHE A 77 -30.41 10.14 -12.17
N TRP A 78 -30.19 9.05 -12.91
CA TRP A 78 -28.88 8.40 -12.99
C TRP A 78 -28.51 8.07 -14.44
N TYR A 79 -27.24 8.24 -14.75
CA TYR A 79 -26.71 8.24 -16.12
C TYR A 79 -25.41 7.44 -16.20
N LEU A 80 -25.04 7.02 -17.41
CA LEU A 80 -23.66 6.71 -17.77
C LEU A 80 -23.13 7.82 -18.66
N ALA A 81 -21.87 8.19 -18.47
CA ALA A 81 -21.22 9.23 -19.25
C ALA A 81 -19.75 8.90 -19.50
N ASN A 82 -19.20 9.47 -20.57
CA ASN A 82 -17.77 9.51 -20.81
C ASN A 82 -17.28 10.96 -20.67
N SER A 83 -16.20 11.16 -19.93
CA SER A 83 -15.51 12.46 -19.82
C SER A 83 -15.12 12.95 -21.22
N GLY A 84 -15.34 14.23 -21.51
CA GLY A 84 -14.81 14.86 -22.71
C GLY A 84 -13.48 15.58 -22.45
N VAL A 85 -12.94 16.19 -23.51
CA VAL A 85 -11.67 16.91 -23.44
C VAL A 85 -11.90 18.28 -22.80
N SER A 86 -11.13 18.61 -21.75
CA SER A 86 -11.11 19.96 -21.19
C SER A 86 -10.49 20.93 -22.20
N ASN A 87 -11.27 21.91 -22.67
CA ASN A 87 -10.84 22.90 -23.68
C ASN A 87 -9.91 24.00 -23.14
N GLY A 88 -9.35 23.85 -21.94
CA GLY A 88 -8.52 24.85 -21.28
C GLY A 88 -7.03 24.47 -21.27
N ASP A 89 -6.19 25.48 -20.99
CA ASP A 89 -4.75 25.41 -20.69
C ASP A 89 -4.43 24.60 -19.41
N SER A 90 -5.16 23.50 -19.17
CA SER A 90 -4.95 22.61 -18.04
C SER A 90 -3.59 21.94 -18.18
N THR A 91 -2.81 21.97 -17.10
CA THR A 91 -1.52 21.28 -17.09
C THR A 91 -1.71 19.77 -17.33
N PRO A 92 -0.78 19.08 -18.00
CA PRO A 92 -0.87 17.64 -18.20
C PRO A 92 -1.15 16.90 -16.88
N GLY A 93 -2.25 16.14 -16.85
CA GLY A 93 -2.68 15.37 -15.68
C GLY A 93 -3.60 16.09 -14.69
N GLU A 94 -4.18 17.25 -15.03
CA GLU A 94 -5.30 17.85 -14.26
C GLU A 94 -6.68 17.31 -14.64
N SER A 95 -6.80 16.56 -15.74
CA SER A 95 -8.06 15.99 -16.25
C SER A 95 -7.97 14.50 -16.56
N ALA A 96 -6.95 13.80 -16.05
CA ALA A 96 -6.74 12.38 -16.33
C ALA A 96 -7.79 11.51 -15.63
N ASP A 97 -8.55 10.71 -16.39
CA ASP A 97 -9.55 9.77 -15.85
C ASP A 97 -8.95 8.43 -15.38
N LEU A 98 -7.69 8.16 -15.73
CA LEU A 98 -7.02 6.88 -15.51
C LEU A 98 -5.65 7.06 -14.87
N LYS A 99 -5.35 6.17 -13.94
CA LYS A 99 -4.01 5.89 -13.44
C LYS A 99 -3.56 4.53 -13.96
N ILE A 100 -2.32 4.45 -14.44
CA ILE A 100 -1.76 3.26 -15.05
C ILE A 100 -0.46 2.90 -14.34
N ASN A 101 -0.36 1.67 -13.85
CA ASN A 101 0.90 1.08 -13.38
C ASN A 101 1.32 -0.06 -14.31
N LEU A 102 2.58 -0.05 -14.74
CA LEU A 102 3.17 -1.09 -15.58
C LEU A 102 4.28 -1.82 -14.82
N ILE A 103 4.20 -3.15 -14.75
CA ILE A 103 5.28 -4.01 -14.27
C ILE A 103 5.85 -4.74 -15.48
N TYR A 104 7.07 -4.36 -15.88
CA TYR A 104 7.71 -4.89 -17.09
C TYR A 104 9.25 -4.92 -16.97
N PRO A 105 9.90 -6.06 -17.28
CA PRO A 105 9.31 -7.39 -17.39
C PRO A 105 8.77 -7.89 -16.05
N CYS A 106 7.55 -8.43 -16.02
CA CYS A 106 7.00 -9.04 -14.80
C CYS A 106 7.52 -10.48 -14.60
N THR A 107 7.28 -11.04 -13.42
CA THR A 107 7.67 -12.41 -13.05
C THR A 107 6.45 -13.20 -12.60
N GLU A 108 6.54 -14.53 -12.52
CA GLU A 108 5.47 -15.38 -12.00
C GLU A 108 5.00 -14.98 -10.60
N GLN A 109 5.89 -14.43 -9.76
CA GLN A 109 5.51 -13.91 -8.44
C GLN A 109 4.59 -12.69 -8.55
N HIS A 110 4.84 -11.80 -9.52
CA HIS A 110 3.94 -10.68 -9.79
C HIS A 110 2.58 -11.19 -10.30
N VAL A 111 2.58 -12.17 -11.22
CA VAL A 111 1.34 -12.76 -11.75
C VAL A 111 0.51 -13.36 -10.62
N LYS A 112 1.11 -14.19 -9.75
CA LYS A 112 0.42 -14.76 -8.58
C LYS A 112 -0.11 -13.68 -7.62
N LYS A 113 0.65 -12.61 -7.38
CA LYS A 113 0.25 -11.51 -6.50
C LYS A 113 -1.01 -10.80 -7.01
N TYR A 114 -1.07 -10.50 -8.31
CA TYR A 114 -2.17 -9.73 -8.89
C TYR A 114 -3.29 -10.58 -9.50
N SER A 115 -3.15 -11.90 -9.53
CA SER A 115 -4.23 -12.81 -9.91
C SER A 115 -5.32 -12.86 -8.85
N ARG A 116 -6.56 -12.98 -9.31
CA ARG A 116 -7.69 -13.27 -8.44
C ARG A 116 -7.41 -14.58 -7.70
N GLN A 117 -7.49 -14.53 -6.39
CA GLN A 117 -7.25 -15.68 -5.53
C GLN A 117 -8.26 -15.67 -4.39
N GLY A 118 -8.55 -16.85 -3.83
CA GLY A 118 -9.26 -16.92 -2.56
C GLY A 118 -8.46 -16.20 -1.48
N VAL A 119 -9.17 -15.65 -0.50
CA VAL A 119 -8.57 -15.03 0.69
C VAL A 119 -8.97 -15.85 1.90
N ARG A 120 -8.03 -16.05 2.82
CA ARG A 120 -8.20 -16.83 4.03
C ARG A 120 -7.88 -15.96 5.23
N MET A 121 -8.72 -16.00 6.25
CA MET A 121 -8.39 -15.47 7.57
C MET A 121 -7.63 -16.55 8.34
N VAL A 122 -6.41 -16.26 8.78
CA VAL A 122 -5.55 -17.17 9.52
C VAL A 122 -5.37 -16.70 10.96
N VAL A 123 -4.98 -17.63 11.82
CA VAL A 123 -4.60 -17.37 13.21
C VAL A 123 -3.13 -17.72 13.36
N GLU A 124 -2.29 -16.72 13.62
CA GLU A 124 -0.87 -16.88 13.89
C GLU A 124 -0.63 -16.77 15.39
N THR A 125 -0.36 -17.90 16.06
CA THR A 125 0.03 -17.93 17.47
C THR A 125 1.52 -17.54 17.62
N PRO A 126 1.98 -17.20 18.84
CA PRO A 126 3.40 -16.97 19.11
C PRO A 126 4.31 -18.12 18.65
N GLU A 127 3.85 -19.37 18.79
CA GLU A 127 4.59 -20.57 18.37
C GLU A 127 4.71 -20.64 16.84
N ILE A 128 3.60 -20.44 16.11
CA ILE A 128 3.63 -20.37 14.64
C ILE A 128 4.55 -19.24 14.18
N TYR A 129 4.49 -18.08 14.86
CA TYR A 129 5.36 -16.97 14.56
C TYR A 129 6.84 -17.36 14.70
N ALA A 130 7.23 -17.88 15.86
CA ALA A 130 8.61 -18.23 16.16
C ALA A 130 9.15 -19.34 15.26
N GLU A 131 8.36 -20.38 15.00
CA GLU A 131 8.81 -21.59 14.30
C GLU A 131 8.71 -21.51 12.77
N LYS A 132 7.76 -20.72 12.24
CA LYS A 132 7.45 -20.72 10.80
C LYS A 132 7.59 -19.35 10.16
N ILE A 133 7.00 -18.33 10.76
CA ILE A 133 6.89 -17.00 10.14
C ILE A 133 8.20 -16.22 10.28
N ARG A 134 8.84 -16.21 11.45
CA ARG A 134 10.12 -15.53 11.67
C ARG A 134 11.24 -16.10 10.79
N PRO A 135 11.38 -17.43 10.63
CA PRO A 135 12.31 -18.01 9.64
C PRO A 135 11.97 -17.61 8.20
N TYR A 136 10.68 -17.60 7.82
CA TYR A 136 10.25 -17.12 6.51
C TYR A 136 10.65 -15.66 6.27
N MET A 137 10.41 -14.78 7.25
CA MET A 137 10.81 -13.37 7.19
C MET A 137 12.32 -13.21 7.00
N LEU A 138 13.12 -13.97 7.77
CA LEU A 138 14.58 -13.96 7.67
C LEU A 138 15.04 -14.38 6.26
N GLN A 139 14.52 -15.49 5.74
CA GLN A 139 14.84 -15.96 4.39
C GLN A 139 14.54 -14.87 3.34
N LYS A 140 13.37 -14.21 3.42
CA LYS A 140 13.02 -13.14 2.46
C LYS A 140 13.94 -11.93 2.55
N ARG A 141 14.47 -11.62 3.72
CA ARG A 141 15.46 -10.55 3.90
C ARG A 141 16.81 -10.94 3.29
N GLU A 142 17.26 -12.17 3.52
CA GLU A 142 18.53 -12.71 2.99
C GLU A 142 18.52 -12.87 1.46
N GLU A 143 17.36 -13.13 0.85
CA GLU A 143 17.16 -13.14 -0.61
C GLU A 143 17.30 -11.76 -1.28
N GLY A 144 17.58 -10.69 -0.53
CA GLY A 144 17.79 -9.33 -1.08
C GLY A 144 16.51 -8.62 -1.50
N ARG A 145 15.34 -9.07 -1.02
CA ARG A 145 14.02 -8.47 -1.35
C ARG A 145 13.85 -7.04 -0.85
N LEU A 146 14.72 -6.58 0.05
CA LEU A 146 14.72 -5.23 0.62
C LEU A 146 15.70 -4.26 -0.06
N ASN A 147 16.47 -4.71 -1.07
CA ASN A 147 17.46 -3.86 -1.73
C ASN A 147 16.86 -2.55 -2.25
N TRP A 148 15.62 -2.57 -2.75
CA TRP A 148 14.92 -1.37 -3.20
C TRP A 148 14.66 -0.40 -2.03
N VAL A 149 14.21 -0.89 -0.87
CA VAL A 149 13.99 -0.08 0.35
C VAL A 149 15.30 0.57 0.80
N TRP A 150 16.36 -0.23 0.89
CA TRP A 150 17.66 0.25 1.34
C TRP A 150 18.29 1.25 0.39
N ASN A 151 18.09 1.08 -0.93
CA ASN A 151 18.54 2.07 -1.90
C ASN A 151 17.84 3.42 -1.72
N ILE A 152 16.56 3.45 -1.33
CA ILE A 152 15.86 4.71 -1.05
C ILE A 152 16.38 5.34 0.25
N ILE A 153 16.51 4.53 1.31
CA ILE A 153 17.08 4.98 2.59
C ILE A 153 18.48 5.57 2.40
N ASP A 154 19.32 4.92 1.61
CA ASP A 154 20.69 5.36 1.28
C ASP A 154 20.73 6.54 0.27
N GLY A 155 19.59 6.99 -0.25
CA GLY A 155 19.54 8.09 -1.23
C GLY A 155 20.12 7.74 -2.60
N LYS A 156 20.07 6.47 -2.99
CA LYS A 156 20.53 5.97 -4.30
C LYS A 156 19.44 5.96 -5.37
N THR A 157 18.17 5.83 -4.95
CA THR A 157 16.99 5.76 -5.83
C THR A 157 15.85 6.59 -5.26
N GLU A 158 14.91 7.02 -6.11
CA GLU A 158 13.71 7.79 -5.73
C GLU A 158 14.00 9.08 -4.93
N VAL A 159 15.20 9.65 -5.07
CA VAL A 159 15.64 10.82 -4.29
C VAL A 159 14.71 12.02 -4.50
N GLU A 160 14.25 12.23 -5.73
CA GLU A 160 13.32 13.31 -6.09
C GLU A 160 11.87 13.04 -5.68
N ASP A 161 11.52 11.78 -5.39
CA ASP A 161 10.17 11.38 -4.95
C ASP A 161 10.01 11.48 -3.43
N VAL A 162 11.11 11.55 -2.68
CA VAL A 162 11.12 11.72 -1.22
C VAL A 162 10.63 13.12 -0.88
N ILE A 163 9.45 13.21 -0.26
CA ILE A 163 8.84 14.50 0.12
C ILE A 163 9.47 15.09 1.38
N TYR A 164 10.02 14.24 2.24
CA TYR A 164 10.69 14.63 3.48
C TYR A 164 11.69 13.55 3.88
N ARG A 165 12.86 13.94 4.39
CA ARG A 165 13.78 13.02 5.06
C ARG A 165 14.55 13.71 6.18
N THR A 166 14.88 12.95 7.21
CA THR A 166 15.98 13.29 8.10
C THR A 166 17.33 13.13 7.37
N PRO A 167 18.36 13.93 7.72
CA PRO A 167 19.71 13.67 7.24
C PRO A 167 20.18 12.28 7.67
N ARG A 168 20.64 11.48 6.70
CA ARG A 168 21.05 10.09 6.90
C ARG A 168 22.11 9.98 8.00
N GLY A 169 21.90 9.08 8.95
CA GLY A 169 22.82 8.77 10.04
C GLY A 169 22.88 9.81 11.16
N ARG A 170 22.17 10.94 11.04
CA ARG A 170 22.19 12.00 12.07
C ARG A 170 21.38 11.62 13.31
N ASP A 171 20.21 11.01 13.09
CA ASP A 171 19.19 10.83 14.12
C ASP A 171 19.15 9.40 14.69
N GLY A 172 20.21 8.61 14.48
CA GLY A 172 20.31 7.24 14.98
C GLY A 172 19.11 6.38 14.58
N ASP A 173 18.46 5.76 15.56
CA ASP A 173 17.28 4.90 15.34
C ASP A 173 15.98 5.68 15.04
N GLU A 174 16.00 7.00 15.13
CA GLU A 174 14.84 7.89 14.92
C GLU A 174 14.86 8.58 13.55
N GLY A 175 15.84 8.26 12.70
CA GLY A 175 15.85 8.70 11.31
C GLY A 175 14.68 8.09 10.52
N PHE A 176 14.12 8.85 9.59
CA PHE A 176 13.07 8.39 8.68
C PHE A 176 12.97 9.24 7.42
N LEU A 177 12.21 8.73 6.46
CA LEU A 177 11.80 9.45 5.27
C LEU A 177 10.34 9.20 4.96
N LEU A 178 9.73 10.13 4.23
CA LEU A 178 8.35 10.04 3.73
C LEU A 178 8.38 9.93 2.22
N LEU A 179 7.63 8.97 1.69
CA LEU A 179 7.42 8.76 0.25
C LEU A 179 5.93 8.70 -0.06
N PRO A 180 5.49 9.18 -1.22
CA PRO A 180 4.13 8.96 -1.69
C PRO A 180 3.92 7.47 -1.99
N ASP A 181 2.79 6.91 -1.52
CA ASP A 181 2.37 5.56 -1.91
C ASP A 181 2.12 5.51 -3.42
N LEU A 182 2.43 4.37 -4.04
CA LEU A 182 2.26 4.16 -5.48
C LEU A 182 0.83 4.44 -5.94
N ASN A 183 -0.19 4.29 -5.08
CA ASN A 183 -1.59 4.49 -5.42
C ASN A 183 -2.07 5.94 -5.27
N TRP A 184 -1.31 6.83 -4.63
CA TRP A 184 -1.64 8.25 -4.57
C TRP A 184 -1.25 8.99 -5.86
N ASP A 185 -2.03 9.98 -6.28
CA ASP A 185 -1.76 10.84 -7.44
C ASP A 185 -0.83 12.01 -7.12
N ARG A 186 -0.46 12.17 -5.84
CA ARG A 186 0.41 13.24 -5.31
C ARG A 186 -0.19 14.64 -5.43
N LYS A 187 -1.48 14.76 -5.76
CA LYS A 187 -2.19 16.03 -5.98
C LYS A 187 -3.42 16.14 -5.09
N THR A 188 -4.27 15.11 -5.10
CA THR A 188 -5.54 15.12 -4.36
C THR A 188 -5.26 14.88 -2.88
N ILE A 189 -5.33 15.95 -2.08
CA ILE A 189 -5.01 15.91 -0.64
C ILE A 189 -5.91 14.95 0.15
N GLU A 190 -7.21 14.89 -0.17
CA GLU A 190 -8.11 13.92 0.48
C GLU A 190 -7.78 12.47 0.12
N GLY A 191 -7.04 12.27 -0.97
CA GLY A 191 -6.47 10.99 -1.39
C GLY A 191 -5.05 10.72 -0.83
N LEU A 192 -4.51 11.59 0.04
CA LEU A 192 -3.15 11.50 0.55
C LEU A 192 -2.89 10.13 1.18
N HIS A 193 -1.82 9.50 0.70
CA HIS A 193 -1.31 8.24 1.20
C HIS A 193 0.21 8.25 1.07
N LEU A 194 0.89 8.24 2.22
CA LEU A 194 2.33 8.25 2.34
C LEU A 194 2.82 6.97 3.04
N LEU A 195 4.09 6.66 2.80
CA LEU A 195 4.86 5.64 3.50
C LEU A 195 5.97 6.33 4.31
N GLY A 196 5.90 6.20 5.63
CA GLY A 196 7.01 6.50 6.54
C GLY A 196 7.95 5.31 6.63
N LEU A 197 9.12 5.41 6.00
CA LEU A 197 10.18 4.41 6.09
C LEU A 197 11.16 4.81 7.19
N VAL A 198 11.29 3.98 8.21
CA VAL A 198 12.26 4.20 9.30
C VAL A 198 13.67 3.84 8.84
N GLU A 199 14.67 4.52 9.37
CA GLU A 199 16.08 4.32 9.02
C GLU A 199 16.68 3.08 9.71
N ARG A 200 16.23 2.77 10.93
CA ARG A 200 16.61 1.56 11.67
C ARG A 200 16.22 0.29 10.91
N MET A 201 17.01 -0.77 11.05
CA MET A 201 16.88 -2.00 10.25
C MET A 201 16.56 -3.27 11.07
N ASP A 202 16.47 -3.14 12.39
CA ASP A 202 16.27 -4.22 13.35
C ASP A 202 14.79 -4.58 13.60
N ILE A 203 13.85 -3.69 13.24
CA ILE A 203 12.41 -3.93 13.31
C ILE A 203 11.90 -4.36 11.93
N TRP A 204 11.46 -5.59 11.78
CA TRP A 204 11.07 -6.17 10.48
C TRP A 204 9.56 -6.07 10.27
N SER A 205 8.80 -6.15 11.35
CA SER A 205 7.35 -5.99 11.39
C SER A 205 6.91 -5.55 12.79
N LEU A 206 5.61 -5.39 13.00
CA LEU A 206 5.08 -5.08 14.34
C LEU A 206 5.44 -6.14 15.40
N ARG A 207 5.79 -7.38 15.00
CA ARG A 207 6.17 -8.45 15.94
C ARG A 207 7.45 -8.15 16.72
N ASP A 208 8.34 -7.33 16.17
CA ASP A 208 9.57 -6.91 16.86
C ASP A 208 9.32 -5.79 17.90
N LEU A 209 8.11 -5.24 17.94
CA LEU A 209 7.75 -4.19 18.88
C LEU A 209 7.55 -4.75 20.29
N LYS A 210 8.17 -4.09 21.25
CA LYS A 210 8.25 -4.46 22.66
C LYS A 210 7.97 -3.22 23.50
N LYS A 211 7.71 -3.40 24.80
CA LYS A 211 7.44 -2.29 25.72
C LYS A 211 8.56 -1.24 25.74
N LYS A 212 9.83 -1.65 25.63
CA LYS A 212 10.96 -0.71 25.49
C LYS A 212 10.89 0.22 24.28
N HIS A 213 10.12 -0.15 23.24
CA HIS A 213 9.96 0.64 22.03
C HIS A 213 8.82 1.68 22.13
N ILE A 214 8.05 1.71 23.23
CA ILE A 214 6.94 2.68 23.40
C ILE A 214 7.39 4.14 23.27
N PRO A 215 8.49 4.60 23.92
CA PRO A 215 8.97 5.97 23.74
C PRO A 215 9.29 6.30 22.28
N TRP A 216 9.99 5.39 21.60
CA TRP A 216 10.33 5.51 20.18
C TRP A 216 9.07 5.55 19.29
N LEU A 217 8.07 4.70 19.53
CA LEU A 217 6.82 4.71 18.77
C LEU A 217 6.06 6.03 18.90
N LYS A 218 6.01 6.61 20.12
CA LYS A 218 5.36 7.90 20.36
C LYS A 218 6.09 9.06 19.68
N ASP A 219 7.42 9.04 19.74
CA ASP A 219 8.26 10.03 19.08
C ASP A 219 8.14 9.94 17.54
N MET A 220 8.25 8.74 16.97
CA MET A 220 8.04 8.51 15.54
C MET A 220 6.66 8.98 15.09
N ARG A 221 5.60 8.67 15.84
CA ARG A 221 4.24 9.14 15.55
C ARG A 221 4.20 10.68 15.46
N ALA A 222 4.76 11.38 16.44
CA ALA A 222 4.78 12.84 16.48
C ALA A 222 5.57 13.42 15.28
N LYS A 223 6.78 12.91 15.03
CA LYS A 223 7.63 13.37 13.93
C LYS A 223 7.03 13.13 12.55
N LEU A 224 6.37 11.99 12.34
CA LEU A 224 5.70 11.66 11.07
C LEU A 224 4.51 12.59 10.81
N ILE A 225 3.70 12.88 11.83
CA ILE A 225 2.60 13.84 11.75
C ILE A 225 3.13 15.24 11.46
N GLU A 226 4.10 15.71 12.26
CA GLU A 226 4.70 17.04 12.09
C GLU A 226 5.30 17.22 10.68
N ALA A 227 6.08 16.25 10.21
CA ALA A 227 6.65 16.28 8.88
C ALA A 227 5.57 16.31 7.79
N THR A 228 4.48 15.55 7.96
CA THR A 228 3.37 15.52 7.00
C THR A 228 2.64 16.85 6.94
N VAL A 229 2.23 17.40 8.09
CA VAL A 229 1.50 18.69 8.19
C VAL A 229 2.37 19.84 7.70
N LYS A 230 3.67 19.84 8.01
CA LYS A 230 4.61 20.83 7.50
C LYS A 230 4.76 20.79 5.98
N THR A 231 4.72 19.60 5.40
CA THR A 231 4.81 19.40 3.94
C THR A 231 3.49 19.77 3.25
N TYR A 232 2.36 19.52 3.90
CA TYR A 232 1.00 19.80 3.39
C TYR A 232 0.21 20.65 4.39
N PRO A 233 0.41 21.99 4.41
CA PRO A 233 -0.15 22.88 5.45
C PRO A 233 -1.68 22.97 5.50
N MET A 234 -2.37 22.40 4.52
CA MET A 234 -3.83 22.30 4.47
C MET A 234 -4.38 21.06 5.18
N VAL A 235 -3.51 20.19 5.69
CA VAL A 235 -3.86 18.99 6.45
C VAL A 235 -3.58 19.24 7.92
N GLU A 236 -4.56 18.98 8.78
CA GLU A 236 -4.42 19.06 10.23
C GLU A 236 -4.04 17.70 10.84
N GLU A 237 -3.49 17.70 12.06
CA GLU A 237 -3.01 16.47 12.71
C GLU A 237 -4.11 15.41 12.90
N ASP A 238 -5.33 15.85 13.20
CA ASP A 238 -6.50 14.99 13.41
C ASP A 238 -7.17 14.54 12.10
N GLN A 239 -6.65 14.99 10.96
CA GLN A 239 -7.04 14.53 9.62
C GLN A 239 -6.15 13.38 9.11
N LEU A 240 -5.26 12.84 9.97
CA LEU A 240 -4.35 11.75 9.61
C LEU A 240 -4.65 10.47 10.39
N LYS A 241 -4.63 9.33 9.68
CA LYS A 241 -4.62 7.97 10.27
C LYS A 241 -3.25 7.36 10.06
N LEU A 242 -2.66 6.81 11.12
CA LEU A 242 -1.39 6.08 11.06
C LEU A 242 -1.63 4.60 11.36
N TYR A 243 -1.11 3.73 10.49
CA TYR A 243 -1.24 2.29 10.69
C TYR A 243 -0.07 1.53 10.05
N VAL A 244 0.10 0.27 10.47
CA VAL A 244 1.06 -0.66 9.86
C VAL A 244 0.33 -1.85 9.27
N HIS A 245 0.95 -2.56 8.34
CA HIS A 245 0.40 -3.80 7.82
C HIS A 245 0.86 -5.03 8.59
N TYR A 246 -0.06 -5.97 8.78
CA TYR A 246 0.27 -7.33 9.17
C TYR A 246 -0.61 -8.36 8.43
N GLN A 247 -0.03 -9.29 7.66
CA GLN A 247 1.38 -9.37 7.27
C GLN A 247 1.79 -8.17 6.37
N PRO A 248 2.99 -7.58 6.54
CA PRO A 248 3.46 -6.52 5.65
C PRO A 248 3.83 -7.07 4.28
N THR A 249 3.86 -6.21 3.26
CA THR A 249 4.26 -6.62 1.89
C THR A 249 5.78 -6.84 1.77
N TYR A 250 6.56 -6.25 2.67
CA TYR A 250 8.01 -6.40 2.78
C TYR A 250 8.43 -6.25 4.25
N TYR A 251 9.50 -6.94 4.64
CA TYR A 251 9.90 -7.09 6.05
C TYR A 251 10.90 -6.01 6.51
N HIS A 252 10.55 -4.75 6.30
CA HIS A 252 11.19 -3.58 6.89
C HIS A 252 10.07 -2.72 7.48
N PHE A 253 10.17 -2.34 8.75
CA PHE A 253 9.08 -1.63 9.41
C PHE A 253 8.76 -0.31 8.69
N HIS A 254 7.49 -0.09 8.41
CA HIS A 254 7.00 1.09 7.74
C HIS A 254 5.61 1.44 8.25
N ILE A 255 5.32 2.74 8.27
CA ILE A 255 4.06 3.28 8.76
C ILE A 255 3.34 3.92 7.58
N HIS A 256 2.11 3.49 7.34
CA HIS A 256 1.21 4.18 6.41
C HIS A 256 0.66 5.41 7.11
N ILE A 257 0.66 6.53 6.39
CA ILE A 257 0.03 7.79 6.82
C ILE A 257 -0.99 8.14 5.74
N VAL A 258 -2.26 8.18 6.11
CA VAL A 258 -3.35 8.46 5.15
C VAL A 258 -4.25 9.57 5.65
N HIS A 259 -4.84 10.32 4.74
CA HIS A 259 -5.90 11.25 5.09
C HIS A 259 -7.14 10.49 5.62
N VAL A 260 -7.84 11.07 6.60
CA VAL A 260 -9.07 10.46 7.18
C VAL A 260 -10.15 10.22 6.12
N ALA A 261 -10.25 11.12 5.13
CA ALA A 261 -11.21 11.05 4.02
C ALA A 261 -10.80 10.09 2.89
N LEU A 262 -9.59 9.50 2.92
CA LEU A 262 -9.16 8.54 1.90
C LEU A 262 -10.11 7.33 1.90
N GLU A 263 -10.68 7.00 0.73
CA GLU A 263 -11.57 5.86 0.54
C GLU A 263 -10.90 4.57 1.05
N SER A 264 -11.59 3.86 1.93
CA SER A 264 -11.04 2.69 2.61
C SER A 264 -11.05 1.48 1.69
N GLY A 265 -9.87 1.14 1.14
CA GLY A 265 -9.64 -0.07 0.37
C GLY A 265 -9.03 -1.22 1.19
N ALA A 266 -8.58 -2.27 0.50
CA ALA A 266 -7.94 -3.43 1.13
C ALA A 266 -6.72 -3.09 2.01
N THR A 267 -6.03 -1.97 1.72
CA THR A 267 -4.89 -1.49 2.51
C THR A 267 -5.27 -1.00 3.91
N GLN A 268 -6.53 -0.60 4.14
CA GLN A 268 -7.05 -0.11 5.42
C GLN A 268 -7.94 -1.14 6.15
N ALA A 269 -8.19 -2.31 5.54
CA ALA A 269 -9.14 -3.28 6.06
C ALA A 269 -8.65 -3.98 7.34
N THR A 270 -9.59 -4.33 8.23
CA THR A 270 -9.35 -5.25 9.35
C THR A 270 -8.80 -6.58 8.83
N GLY A 271 -7.82 -7.13 9.54
CA GLY A 271 -7.06 -8.30 9.07
C GLY A 271 -5.98 -7.96 8.04
N LYS A 272 -5.65 -6.67 7.88
CA LYS A 272 -4.48 -6.19 7.15
C LYS A 272 -3.84 -4.97 7.81
N ALA A 273 -4.62 -3.91 8.06
CA ALA A 273 -4.17 -2.71 8.75
C ALA A 273 -4.35 -2.84 10.25
N ILE A 274 -3.36 -2.40 11.01
CA ILE A 274 -3.39 -2.29 12.47
C ILE A 274 -2.96 -0.88 12.84
N GLY A 275 -3.85 -0.12 13.48
CA GLY A 275 -3.60 1.28 13.86
C GLY A 275 -2.38 1.41 14.78
N LEU A 276 -1.56 2.43 14.53
CA LEU A 276 -0.32 2.64 15.27
C LEU A 276 -0.61 2.88 16.76
N GLU A 277 -1.62 3.70 17.06
CA GLU A 277 -2.09 3.98 18.40
C GLU A 277 -2.59 2.71 19.11
N SER A 278 -3.28 1.82 18.39
CA SER A 278 -3.74 0.54 18.96
C SER A 278 -2.57 -0.34 19.38
N ILE A 279 -1.46 -0.33 18.63
CA ILE A 279 -0.24 -1.09 18.99
C ILE A 279 0.42 -0.48 20.22
N ILE A 280 0.52 0.85 20.27
CA ILE A 280 1.11 1.58 21.40
C ILE A 280 0.33 1.27 22.69
N GLU A 281 -1.00 1.38 22.66
CA GLU A 281 -1.86 1.10 23.81
C GLU A 281 -1.84 -0.37 24.22
N GLN A 282 -1.78 -1.30 23.25
CA GLN A 282 -1.65 -2.72 23.54
C GLN A 282 -0.32 -3.03 24.26
N LEU A 283 0.79 -2.44 23.82
CA LEU A 283 2.08 -2.58 24.51
C LEU A 283 2.05 -1.96 25.91
N GLN A 284 1.44 -0.78 26.07
CA GLN A 284 1.34 -0.12 27.38
C GLN A 284 0.55 -0.94 28.41
N SER A 285 -0.55 -1.55 27.97
CA SER A 285 -1.42 -2.36 28.83
C SER A 285 -0.93 -3.80 29.03
N MET A 286 0.01 -4.27 28.21
CA MET A 286 0.57 -5.63 28.28
C MET A 286 1.32 -5.86 29.61
N ALA A 287 1.06 -7.01 30.23
CA ALA A 287 1.80 -7.46 31.41
C ALA A 287 3.27 -7.82 31.05
N GLY A 288 4.16 -7.75 32.04
CA GLY A 288 5.58 -8.06 31.87
C GLY A 288 6.49 -6.82 31.85
N ASP A 289 7.79 -7.08 31.68
CA ASP A 289 8.86 -6.10 31.72
C ASP A 289 9.05 -5.38 30.37
N GLN A 290 10.20 -4.74 30.17
CA GLN A 290 10.52 -3.99 28.96
C GLN A 290 10.69 -4.87 27.71
N GLU A 291 10.87 -6.19 27.87
CA GLU A 291 11.04 -7.14 26.77
C GLU A 291 9.74 -7.81 26.34
N ALA A 292 8.66 -7.68 27.12
CA ALA A 292 7.33 -8.10 26.70
C ALA A 292 6.90 -7.33 25.44
N GLY A 293 6.29 -8.03 24.47
CA GLY A 293 6.01 -7.46 23.17
C GLY A 293 4.98 -8.20 22.33
N MET A 294 4.84 -7.70 21.11
CA MET A 294 3.87 -8.18 20.13
C MET A 294 4.16 -9.59 19.62
N ASP A 295 5.34 -10.14 19.86
CA ASP A 295 5.69 -11.54 19.63
C ASP A 295 4.89 -12.52 20.50
N THR A 296 4.33 -12.06 21.62
CA THR A 296 3.58 -12.89 22.57
C THR A 296 2.07 -12.97 22.30
N VAL A 297 1.53 -12.22 21.34
CA VAL A 297 0.08 -12.19 21.05
C VAL A 297 -0.30 -13.12 19.90
N ALA A 298 -1.54 -13.62 19.88
CA ALA A 298 -2.08 -14.22 18.66
C ALA A 298 -2.55 -13.12 17.71
N LEU A 299 -2.21 -13.22 16.42
CA LEU A 299 -2.63 -12.26 15.40
C LEU A 299 -3.53 -12.94 14.38
N HIS A 300 -4.66 -12.29 14.10
CA HIS A 300 -5.62 -12.73 13.10
C HIS A 300 -5.53 -11.80 11.88
N TYR A 301 -5.24 -12.35 10.71
CA TYR A 301 -5.10 -11.55 9.50
C TYR A 301 -5.41 -12.36 8.24
N THR A 302 -5.54 -11.65 7.13
CA THR A 302 -5.86 -12.22 5.82
C THR A 302 -4.59 -12.59 5.05
N VAL A 303 -4.63 -13.74 4.38
CA VAL A 303 -3.62 -14.18 3.42
C VAL A 303 -4.30 -14.62 2.13
N GLY A 304 -3.66 -14.36 0.99
CA GLY A 304 -4.12 -14.88 -0.30
C GLY A 304 -3.69 -16.33 -0.48
N GLU A 305 -4.54 -17.16 -1.11
CA GLU A 305 -4.26 -18.58 -1.32
C GLU A 305 -3.05 -18.87 -2.23
N ALA A 306 -2.63 -17.89 -3.04
CA ALA A 306 -1.42 -18.01 -3.86
C ALA A 306 -0.15 -17.54 -3.14
N SER A 307 -0.27 -17.00 -1.92
CA SER A 307 0.89 -16.55 -1.14
C SER A 307 1.65 -17.74 -0.54
N GLU A 308 2.98 -17.60 -0.46
CA GLU A 308 3.84 -18.60 0.17
C GLU A 308 3.44 -18.83 1.64
N LEU A 309 3.02 -17.77 2.35
CA LEU A 309 2.47 -17.90 3.71
C LEU A 309 1.29 -18.89 3.76
N TRP A 310 0.39 -18.86 2.79
CA TRP A 310 -0.70 -19.84 2.73
C TRP A 310 -0.18 -21.21 2.32
N THR A 311 0.47 -21.31 1.16
CA THR A 311 0.81 -22.61 0.55
C THR A 311 1.86 -23.39 1.33
N GLU A 312 2.78 -22.70 2.00
CA GLU A 312 3.92 -23.33 2.69
C GLU A 312 3.73 -23.43 4.21
N ILE A 313 2.89 -22.59 4.81
CA ILE A 313 2.72 -22.54 6.27
C ILE A 313 1.29 -22.91 6.69
N PHE A 314 0.30 -22.07 6.36
CA PHE A 314 -1.04 -22.22 6.93
C PHE A 314 -1.86 -23.36 6.32
N GLU A 315 -1.73 -23.63 5.02
CA GLU A 315 -2.43 -24.75 4.37
C GLU A 315 -1.93 -26.10 4.90
N PRO A 316 -0.62 -26.37 5.02
CA PRO A 316 -0.12 -27.58 5.67
C PRO A 316 -0.63 -27.74 7.11
N ILE A 317 -0.58 -26.68 7.93
CA ILE A 317 -1.08 -26.70 9.32
C ILE A 317 -2.57 -27.08 9.35
N LYS A 318 -3.37 -26.49 8.46
CA LYS A 318 -4.79 -26.80 8.33
C LYS A 318 -5.03 -28.27 7.94
N LYS A 319 -4.24 -28.82 7.01
CA LYS A 319 -4.39 -30.21 6.53
C LYS A 319 -4.01 -31.25 7.59
N THR A 320 -3.04 -30.96 8.45
CA THR A 320 -2.59 -31.89 9.50
C THR A 320 -3.42 -31.84 10.78
N GLY A 321 -4.51 -31.06 10.81
CA GLY A 321 -5.37 -30.92 11.99
C GLY A 321 -4.79 -30.01 13.08
N GLY A 322 -3.68 -29.30 12.79
CA GLY A 322 -3.20 -28.21 13.62
C GLY A 322 -4.29 -27.13 13.68
N ARG A 323 -4.79 -26.83 14.88
CA ARG A 323 -5.95 -25.97 15.13
C ARG A 323 -5.78 -24.56 14.53
N ALA A 324 -6.15 -24.39 13.26
CA ALA A 324 -6.09 -23.11 12.55
C ALA A 324 -7.37 -22.25 12.70
N SER A 325 -8.33 -22.64 13.56
CA SER A 325 -9.66 -21.99 13.58
C SER A 325 -10.46 -22.05 14.88
N GLN A 326 -9.85 -22.28 16.04
CA GLN A 326 -10.58 -22.13 17.32
C GLN A 326 -9.88 -21.11 18.21
N SER A 327 -10.46 -19.92 18.29
CA SER A 327 -10.29 -19.03 19.44
C SER A 327 -10.87 -19.75 20.66
N GLN A 328 -10.10 -19.84 21.74
CA GLN A 328 -10.68 -20.05 23.08
C GLN A 328 -11.44 -18.81 23.51
#